data_AF-A0A3D1AMP6-F1
#
_entry.id   AF-A0A3D1AMP6-F1
#
_cell.length_a   1.000
_cell.length_b   1.000
_cell.length_c   1.000
_cell.angle_alpha   90.00
_cell.angle_beta   90.00
_cell.angle_gamma   90.00
#
_symmetry.space_group_name_H-M   'P 1'
#
loop_
_entity.id
_entity.type
_entity.pdbx_description
1 polymer ?
#
loop_
_entity_poly.entity_id
_entity_poly.type
_entity_poly.pdbx_seq_one_letter_code
_entity_poly.pdbx_strand_id
1 'polypeptide(L)'
;EIKLAEERIEGYRHFINKIWNAARFALMHLKECDPAISKDIDPAALPLAHRWILNRLNQAITEVRQALDDYRFNDAASVLYQFVWNEFCDWYLEWIKSDLYGDNATAKGQSQAVLLAVLENTLKLLHPITPFVTEEIWHVLPGERTSIMVEAFPTPNPTWNDAEAAELAALFMGIVGGIRNIRSEAMIHPSAEIEVLIICHDETKHAGLTSLAGSLKTLTRTSTMAVQKEGSRPKGAASYLYTDIEIFVPLAGLVDVDKEQAKLKKEQDKTEAELSRCQGKLNNEKFMANAPEEVKAKEREKIGEMQAKLEKIEAGMARLVELR
;
A
#
# COMPACT_ATOMS: atom_id res chain seq x y z
N GLU A 1 28.52 16.03 -4.95
CA GLU A 1 28.94 15.16 -6.06
C GLU A 1 27.75 14.26 -6.44
N ILE A 2 27.42 14.14 -7.73
CA ILE A 2 26.43 13.17 -8.21
C ILE A 2 27.22 11.99 -8.77
N LYS A 3 27.22 10.87 -8.05
CA LYS A 3 27.91 9.65 -8.49
C LYS A 3 27.04 8.89 -9.46
N LEU A 4 27.63 8.38 -10.53
CA LEU A 4 26.94 7.49 -11.46
C LEU A 4 26.47 6.24 -10.70
N ALA A 5 25.19 5.93 -10.82
CA ALA A 5 24.57 4.75 -10.25
C ALA A 5 23.53 4.21 -11.24
N GLU A 6 23.87 3.14 -11.94
CA GLU A 6 23.01 2.53 -12.96
C GLU A 6 21.66 2.09 -12.38
N GLU A 7 21.65 1.56 -11.15
CA GLU A 7 20.43 1.20 -10.41
C GLU A 7 19.46 2.38 -10.26
N ARG A 8 19.98 3.61 -10.09
CA ARG A 8 19.12 4.82 -10.02
C ARG A 8 18.50 5.15 -11.38
N ILE A 9 19.29 5.03 -12.45
CA ILE A 9 18.82 5.25 -13.83
C ILE A 9 17.70 4.26 -14.17
N GLU A 10 17.88 2.99 -13.78
CA GLU A 10 16.84 1.97 -13.93
C GLU A 10 15.57 2.33 -13.14
N GLY A 11 15.71 2.80 -11.90
CA GLY A 11 14.60 3.33 -11.11
C GLY A 11 13.81 4.44 -11.82
N TYR A 12 14.50 5.37 -12.48
CA TYR A 12 13.84 6.43 -13.26
C TYR A 12 13.09 5.89 -14.48
N ARG A 13 13.63 4.88 -15.17
CA ARG A 13 12.92 4.20 -16.26
C ARG A 13 11.62 3.55 -15.76
N HIS A 14 11.65 2.93 -14.59
CA HIS A 14 10.45 2.36 -13.97
C HIS A 14 9.41 3.42 -13.62
N PHE A 15 9.85 4.60 -13.15
CA PHE A 15 8.98 5.74 -12.90
C PHE A 15 8.27 6.24 -14.16
N ILE A 16 9.00 6.43 -15.26
CA ILE A 16 8.40 6.82 -16.55
C ILE A 16 7.36 5.78 -17.02
N ASN A 17 7.68 4.49 -16.89
CA ASN A 17 6.74 3.43 -17.22
C ASN A 17 5.49 3.45 -16.31
N LYS A 18 5.63 3.77 -15.03
CA LYS A 18 4.49 3.91 -14.10
C LYS A 18 3.55 5.05 -14.53
N ILE A 19 4.09 6.21 -14.90
CA ILE A 19 3.31 7.35 -15.44
C ILE A 19 2.57 6.93 -16.71
N TRP A 20 3.27 6.28 -17.65
CA TRP A 20 2.66 5.82 -18.90
C TRP A 20 1.50 4.84 -18.66
N ASN A 21 1.67 3.89 -17.74
CA ASN A 21 0.62 2.92 -17.41
C ASN A 21 -0.57 3.58 -16.70
N ALA A 22 -0.32 4.54 -15.80
CA ALA A 22 -1.37 5.32 -15.14
C ALA A 22 -2.20 6.11 -16.16
N ALA A 23 -1.53 6.78 -17.10
CA ALA A 23 -2.20 7.49 -18.19
C ALA A 23 -2.99 6.56 -19.11
N ARG A 24 -2.41 5.42 -19.49
CA ARG A 24 -3.11 4.41 -20.30
C ARG A 24 -4.38 3.91 -19.60
N PHE A 25 -4.30 3.61 -18.30
CA PHE A 25 -5.47 3.24 -17.50
C PHE A 25 -6.52 4.36 -17.51
N ALA A 26 -6.12 5.61 -17.24
CA ALA A 26 -7.05 6.74 -17.24
C ALA A 26 -7.73 6.93 -18.61
N LEU A 27 -6.97 6.86 -19.71
CA LEU A 27 -7.50 7.01 -21.08
C LEU A 27 -8.53 5.95 -21.44
N MET A 28 -8.46 4.74 -20.88
CA MET A 28 -9.50 3.71 -21.08
C MET A 28 -10.89 4.18 -20.61
N HIS A 29 -10.94 5.11 -19.66
CA HIS A 29 -12.17 5.64 -19.09
C HIS A 29 -12.47 7.08 -19.50
N LEU A 30 -11.47 7.84 -19.96
CA LEU A 30 -11.61 9.27 -20.26
C LEU A 30 -11.80 9.60 -21.74
N LYS A 31 -11.43 8.70 -22.67
CA LYS A 31 -11.33 9.03 -24.10
C LYS A 31 -12.60 9.63 -24.72
N GLU A 32 -13.77 9.23 -24.24
CA GLU A 32 -15.07 9.68 -24.74
C GLU A 32 -15.72 10.75 -23.84
N CYS A 33 -15.03 11.19 -22.80
CA CYS A 33 -15.53 12.22 -21.90
C CYS A 33 -15.41 13.61 -22.51
N ASP A 34 -16.37 14.47 -22.19
CA ASP A 34 -16.25 15.91 -22.42
C ASP A 34 -15.05 16.44 -21.61
N PRO A 35 -14.05 17.11 -22.23
CA PRO A 35 -12.94 17.70 -21.48
C PRO A 35 -13.36 18.72 -20.41
N ALA A 36 -14.58 19.26 -20.47
CA ALA A 36 -15.10 20.17 -19.45
C ALA A 36 -15.41 19.49 -18.11
N ILE A 37 -15.46 18.15 -18.04
CA ILE A 37 -15.80 17.43 -16.79
C ILE A 37 -14.85 17.73 -15.64
N SER A 38 -13.60 18.13 -15.92
CA SER A 38 -12.60 18.44 -14.89
C SER A 38 -12.67 19.88 -14.35
N LYS A 39 -13.51 20.75 -14.93
CA LYS A 39 -13.50 22.20 -14.63
C LYS A 39 -14.32 22.58 -13.41
N ASP A 40 -15.48 21.95 -13.22
CA ASP A 40 -16.47 22.32 -12.19
C ASP A 40 -16.59 21.22 -11.13
N ILE A 41 -15.45 20.84 -10.52
CA ILE A 41 -15.42 19.89 -9.43
C ILE A 41 -15.80 20.60 -8.13
N ASP A 42 -16.89 20.15 -7.50
CA ASP A 42 -17.27 20.55 -6.14
C ASP A 42 -16.79 19.48 -5.13
N PRO A 43 -15.68 19.71 -4.39
CA PRO A 43 -15.15 18.75 -3.42
C PRO A 43 -16.14 18.34 -2.32
N ALA A 44 -17.05 19.22 -1.93
CA ALA A 44 -18.01 18.94 -0.86
C ALA A 44 -19.02 17.86 -1.25
N ALA A 45 -19.29 17.69 -2.55
CA ALA A 45 -20.20 16.69 -3.09
C ALA A 45 -19.51 15.36 -3.44
N LEU A 46 -18.19 15.25 -3.24
CA LEU A 46 -17.41 14.09 -3.66
C LEU A 46 -17.24 13.06 -2.53
N PRO A 47 -17.21 11.76 -2.89
CA PRO A 47 -16.75 10.71 -2.00
C PRO A 47 -15.32 10.93 -1.48
N LEU A 48 -15.00 10.27 -0.36
CA LEU A 48 -13.72 10.43 0.35
C LEU A 48 -12.49 10.28 -0.55
N ALA A 49 -12.45 9.27 -1.42
CA ALA A 49 -11.31 8.99 -2.29
C ALA A 49 -10.91 10.19 -3.14
N HIS A 50 -11.90 10.91 -3.67
CA HIS A 50 -11.71 12.08 -4.51
C HIS A 50 -11.30 13.31 -3.71
N ARG A 51 -11.96 13.58 -2.58
CA ARG A 51 -11.57 14.66 -1.65
C ARG A 51 -10.12 14.49 -1.20
N TRP A 52 -9.74 13.27 -0.83
CA TRP A 52 -8.40 12.94 -0.39
C TRP A 52 -7.34 13.21 -1.47
N ILE A 53 -7.53 12.70 -2.71
CA ILE A 53 -6.50 12.90 -3.74
C ILE A 53 -6.40 14.37 -4.17
N LEU A 54 -7.49 15.13 -4.16
CA LEU A 54 -7.46 16.56 -4.46
C LEU A 54 -6.68 17.32 -3.39
N ASN A 55 -6.89 17.01 -2.11
CA ASN A 55 -6.11 17.56 -1.01
C ASN A 55 -4.62 17.22 -1.14
N ARG A 56 -4.28 15.96 -1.46
CA ARG A 56 -2.89 15.53 -1.67
C ARG A 56 -2.23 16.21 -2.88
N LEU A 57 -2.95 16.31 -3.99
CA LEU A 57 -2.49 17.05 -5.17
C LEU A 57 -2.24 18.51 -4.83
N ASN A 58 -3.12 19.14 -4.05
CA ASN A 58 -2.96 20.54 -3.66
C ASN A 58 -1.70 20.78 -2.82
N GLN A 59 -1.41 19.84 -1.90
CA GLN A 59 -0.18 19.84 -1.12
C GLN A 59 1.05 19.64 -2.01
N ALA A 60 1.01 18.67 -2.95
CA ALA A 60 2.08 18.45 -3.91
C ALA A 60 2.33 19.68 -4.80
N ILE A 61 1.29 20.36 -5.29
CA ILE A 61 1.42 21.62 -6.03
C ILE A 61 2.16 22.66 -5.18
N THR A 62 1.75 22.84 -3.93
CA THR A 62 2.36 23.82 -3.02
C THR A 62 3.85 23.53 -2.78
N GLU A 63 4.17 22.28 -2.45
CA GLU A 63 5.54 21.83 -2.17
C GLU A 63 6.45 21.92 -3.41
N VAL A 64 5.97 21.49 -4.57
CA VAL A 64 6.72 21.54 -5.83
C VAL A 64 6.99 22.98 -6.23
N ARG A 65 5.98 23.87 -6.14
CA ARG A 65 6.18 25.30 -6.43
C ARG A 65 7.26 25.91 -5.53
N GLN A 66 7.16 25.71 -4.22
CA GLN A 66 8.15 26.21 -3.28
C GLN A 66 9.55 25.66 -3.58
N ALA A 67 9.66 24.35 -3.86
CA ALA A 67 10.93 23.75 -4.22
C ALA A 67 11.51 24.32 -5.52
N LEU A 68 10.69 24.59 -6.53
CA LEU A 68 11.13 25.24 -7.77
C LEU A 68 11.55 26.69 -7.56
N ASP A 69 10.79 27.47 -6.79
CA ASP A 69 11.11 28.86 -6.44
C ASP A 69 12.44 28.96 -5.65
N ASP A 70 12.72 27.94 -4.82
CA ASP A 70 13.97 27.81 -4.05
C ASP A 70 15.11 27.12 -4.83
N TYR A 71 14.92 26.77 -6.11
CA TYR A 71 15.87 26.02 -6.94
C TYR A 71 16.26 24.63 -6.38
N ARG A 72 15.40 24.02 -5.56
CA ARG A 72 15.54 22.67 -4.98
C ARG A 72 14.89 21.61 -5.86
N PHE A 73 15.40 21.42 -7.08
CA PHE A 73 14.85 20.49 -8.07
C PHE A 73 14.79 19.03 -7.59
N ASN A 74 15.73 18.61 -6.74
CA ASN A 74 15.73 17.28 -6.12
C ASN A 74 14.54 17.07 -5.19
N ASP A 75 14.12 18.12 -4.46
CA ASP A 75 12.97 18.07 -3.56
C ASP A 75 11.69 18.02 -4.41
N ALA A 76 11.58 18.86 -5.45
CA ALA A 76 10.45 18.83 -6.38
C ALA A 76 10.29 17.44 -7.04
N ALA A 77 11.38 16.85 -7.53
CA ALA A 77 11.37 15.50 -8.10
C ALA A 77 10.95 14.43 -7.08
N SER A 78 11.39 14.56 -5.83
CA SER A 78 11.05 13.62 -4.76
C SER A 78 9.57 13.70 -4.39
N VAL A 79 9.03 14.90 -4.22
CA VAL A 79 7.60 15.12 -3.96
C VAL A 79 6.75 14.53 -5.08
N LEU A 80 7.11 14.79 -6.33
CA LEU A 80 6.38 14.26 -7.50
C LEU A 80 6.46 12.74 -7.57
N TYR A 81 7.62 12.15 -7.28
CA TYR A 81 7.75 10.70 -7.22
C TYR A 81 6.83 10.09 -6.17
N GLN A 82 6.83 10.64 -4.95
CA GLN A 82 6.00 10.16 -3.85
C GLN A 82 4.51 10.29 -4.18
N PHE A 83 4.07 11.46 -4.66
CA PHE A 83 2.68 11.68 -5.04
C PHE A 83 2.23 10.73 -6.16
N VAL A 84 2.96 10.66 -7.27
CA VAL A 84 2.57 9.85 -8.43
C VAL A 84 2.54 8.37 -8.07
N TRP A 85 3.60 7.87 -7.43
CA TRP A 85 3.73 6.45 -7.19
C TRP A 85 2.85 6.00 -6.03
N ASN A 86 3.07 6.60 -4.86
CA ASN A 86 2.53 6.09 -3.60
C ASN A 86 1.09 6.54 -3.36
N GLU A 87 0.65 7.66 -3.93
CA GLU A 87 -0.68 8.21 -3.63
C GLU A 87 -1.62 8.06 -4.82
N PHE A 88 -1.24 8.60 -5.98
CA PHE A 88 -2.06 8.53 -7.17
C PHE A 88 -2.19 7.09 -7.67
N CYS A 89 -1.07 6.41 -7.93
CA CYS A 89 -1.11 5.08 -8.55
C CYS A 89 -1.45 3.95 -7.58
N ASP A 90 -0.78 3.89 -6.43
CA ASP A 90 -0.92 2.75 -5.50
C ASP A 90 -2.23 2.79 -4.69
N TRP A 91 -2.80 3.99 -4.47
CA TRP A 91 -4.04 4.16 -3.73
C TRP A 91 -5.19 4.69 -4.57
N TYR A 92 -5.09 5.89 -5.14
CA TYR A 92 -6.25 6.55 -5.74
C TYR A 92 -6.82 5.75 -6.92
N LEU A 93 -5.97 5.34 -7.87
CA LEU A 93 -6.40 4.55 -9.02
C LEU A 93 -7.04 3.23 -8.58
N GLU A 94 -6.49 2.55 -7.57
CA GLU A 94 -7.07 1.31 -7.05
C GLU A 94 -8.43 1.56 -6.36
N TRP A 95 -8.56 2.67 -5.63
CA TRP A 95 -9.77 3.01 -4.89
C TRP A 95 -10.96 3.30 -5.81
N ILE A 96 -10.74 4.00 -6.93
CA ILE A 96 -11.82 4.40 -7.85
C ILE A 96 -12.17 3.34 -8.91
N LYS A 97 -11.45 2.21 -8.97
CA LYS A 97 -11.70 1.15 -9.97
C LYS A 97 -13.13 0.64 -9.93
N SER A 98 -13.69 0.43 -8.73
CA SER A 98 -15.08 -0.03 -8.59
C SER A 98 -16.07 0.92 -9.25
N ASP A 99 -15.82 2.22 -9.13
CA ASP A 99 -16.72 3.26 -9.61
C ASP A 99 -16.58 3.44 -11.12
N LEU A 100 -15.36 3.31 -11.64
CA LEU A 100 -15.07 3.37 -13.08
C LEU A 100 -15.61 2.18 -13.87
N TYR A 101 -15.57 0.97 -13.28
CA TYR A 101 -16.10 -0.26 -13.88
C TYR A 101 -17.57 -0.54 -13.53
N GLY A 102 -18.13 0.18 -12.57
CA GLY A 102 -19.51 0.02 -12.13
C GLY A 102 -20.54 0.73 -13.04
N ASP A 103 -21.81 0.44 -12.77
CA ASP A 103 -22.94 0.96 -13.55
C ASP A 103 -23.53 2.27 -12.99
N ASN A 104 -23.04 2.74 -11.84
CA ASN A 104 -23.49 4.01 -11.26
C ASN A 104 -22.90 5.20 -12.02
N ALA A 105 -23.70 5.79 -12.90
CA ALA A 105 -23.30 6.92 -13.74
C ALA A 105 -22.78 8.13 -12.94
N THR A 106 -23.31 8.40 -11.74
CA THR A 106 -22.86 9.52 -10.90
C THR A 106 -21.46 9.25 -10.35
N ALA A 107 -21.25 8.09 -9.72
CA ALA A 107 -19.94 7.72 -9.17
C ALA A 107 -18.87 7.63 -10.26
N LYS A 108 -19.23 7.07 -11.41
CA LYS A 108 -18.36 7.00 -12.59
C LYS A 108 -17.99 8.39 -13.12
N GLY A 109 -18.98 9.28 -13.26
CA GLY A 109 -18.76 10.65 -13.73
C GLY A 109 -17.87 11.46 -12.78
N GLN A 110 -18.10 11.36 -11.47
CA GLN A 110 -17.26 11.97 -10.44
C GLN A 110 -15.81 11.44 -10.50
N SER A 111 -15.65 10.12 -10.64
CA SER A 111 -14.33 9.50 -10.79
C SER A 111 -13.60 9.96 -12.04
N GLN A 112 -14.28 10.05 -13.18
CA GLN A 112 -13.71 10.54 -14.44
C GLN A 112 -13.29 12.02 -14.32
N ALA A 113 -14.14 12.87 -13.74
CA ALA A 113 -13.86 14.29 -13.56
C ALA A 113 -12.59 14.52 -12.74
N VAL A 114 -12.51 13.87 -11.57
CA VAL A 114 -11.38 14.02 -10.65
C VAL A 114 -10.13 13.36 -11.21
N LEU A 115 -10.25 12.18 -11.85
CA LEU A 115 -9.13 11.51 -12.49
C LEU A 115 -8.50 12.37 -13.59
N LEU A 116 -9.32 13.01 -14.43
CA LEU A 116 -8.82 13.93 -15.47
C LEU A 116 -8.14 15.13 -14.83
N ALA A 117 -8.77 15.80 -13.85
CA ALA A 117 -8.18 16.95 -13.17
C ALA A 117 -6.83 16.62 -12.51
N VAL A 118 -6.75 15.48 -11.82
CA VAL A 118 -5.52 15.03 -11.15
C VAL A 118 -4.44 14.71 -12.17
N LEU A 119 -4.77 13.98 -13.24
CA LEU A 119 -3.81 13.62 -14.28
C LEU A 119 -3.27 14.87 -15.01
N GLU A 120 -4.13 15.81 -15.38
CA GLU A 120 -3.74 17.06 -16.03
C GLU A 120 -2.73 17.85 -15.20
N ASN A 121 -3.05 18.08 -13.91
CA ASN A 121 -2.15 18.81 -13.02
C ASN A 121 -0.85 18.04 -12.77
N THR A 122 -0.91 16.72 -12.63
CA THR A 122 0.27 15.87 -12.44
C THR A 122 1.23 15.97 -13.63
N LEU A 123 0.72 15.92 -14.86
CA LEU A 123 1.53 16.06 -16.07
C LEU A 123 2.18 17.44 -16.14
N LYS A 124 1.43 18.50 -15.81
CA LYS A 124 1.96 19.88 -15.80
C LYS A 124 3.07 20.04 -14.76
N LEU A 125 2.93 19.47 -13.56
CA LEU A 125 3.97 19.51 -12.53
C LEU A 125 5.22 18.70 -12.92
N LEU A 126 5.05 17.58 -13.62
CA LEU A 126 6.15 16.71 -14.08
C LEU A 126 6.90 17.28 -15.30
N HIS A 127 6.24 18.08 -16.13
CA HIS A 127 6.79 18.51 -17.42
C HIS A 127 8.18 19.17 -17.35
N PRO A 128 8.50 20.03 -16.37
CA PRO A 128 9.85 20.59 -16.22
C PRO A 128 10.97 19.54 -16.01
N ILE A 129 10.61 18.33 -15.56
CA ILE A 129 11.55 17.25 -15.23
C ILE A 129 11.52 16.15 -16.31
N THR A 130 10.34 15.82 -16.84
CA THR A 130 10.13 14.70 -17.76
C THR A 130 9.36 15.14 -19.02
N PRO A 131 9.89 16.08 -19.82
CA PRO A 131 9.11 16.83 -20.81
C PRO A 131 8.49 15.95 -21.89
N PHE A 132 9.29 15.09 -22.52
CA PHE A 132 8.85 14.31 -23.69
C PHE A 132 7.68 13.37 -23.38
N VAL A 133 7.75 12.59 -22.29
CA VAL A 133 6.66 11.65 -21.96
C VAL A 133 5.39 12.40 -21.56
N THR A 134 5.53 13.52 -20.82
CA THR A 134 4.37 14.32 -20.42
C THR A 134 3.70 15.00 -21.61
N GLU A 135 4.48 15.46 -22.60
CA GLU A 135 3.97 16.04 -23.83
C GLU A 135 3.15 15.03 -24.64
N GLU A 136 3.68 13.81 -24.81
CA GLU A 136 3.00 12.73 -25.54
C GLU A 136 1.68 12.35 -24.85
N ILE A 137 1.70 12.18 -23.52
CA ILE A 137 0.49 11.85 -22.76
C ILE A 137 -0.52 13.00 -22.82
N TRP A 138 -0.06 14.24 -22.72
CA TRP A 138 -0.92 15.42 -22.74
C TRP A 138 -1.76 15.50 -24.02
N HIS A 139 -1.15 15.26 -25.18
CA HIS A 139 -1.85 15.35 -26.47
C HIS A 139 -2.91 14.27 -26.70
N VAL A 140 -2.87 13.15 -25.97
CA VAL A 140 -3.88 12.09 -26.09
C VAL A 140 -5.00 12.20 -25.06
N LEU A 141 -4.91 13.13 -24.11
CA LEU A 141 -6.01 13.43 -23.19
C LEU A 141 -7.20 14.08 -23.92
N PRO A 142 -8.43 13.98 -23.38
CA PRO A 142 -9.62 14.54 -24.03
C PRO A 142 -9.52 16.05 -24.30
N GLY A 143 -10.13 16.49 -25.40
CA GLY A 143 -10.16 17.88 -25.84
C GLY A 143 -9.03 18.27 -26.80
N GLU A 144 -9.21 19.37 -27.52
CA GLU A 144 -8.13 19.96 -28.32
C GLU A 144 -7.10 20.60 -27.39
N ARG A 145 -5.83 20.21 -27.55
CA ARG A 145 -4.75 20.61 -26.65
C ARG A 145 -3.61 21.22 -27.42
N THR A 146 -3.07 22.30 -26.88
CA THR A 146 -1.78 22.85 -27.31
C THR A 146 -0.65 22.22 -26.51
N SER A 147 0.60 22.57 -26.82
CA SER A 147 1.75 22.03 -26.11
C SER A 147 1.66 22.30 -24.61
N ILE A 148 1.94 21.29 -23.79
CA ILE A 148 1.92 21.43 -22.33
C ILE A 148 2.96 22.46 -21.84
N MET A 149 4.00 22.72 -22.63
CA MET A 149 5.04 23.70 -22.32
C MET A 149 4.52 25.14 -22.23
N VAL A 150 3.42 25.48 -22.92
CA VAL A 150 2.82 26.82 -22.91
C VAL A 150 1.60 26.93 -21.98
N GLU A 151 1.26 25.84 -21.29
CA GLU A 151 0.15 25.81 -20.35
C GLU A 151 0.49 26.52 -19.05
N ALA A 152 -0.54 27.09 -18.40
CA ALA A 152 -0.36 27.66 -17.08
C ALA A 152 0.08 26.60 -16.06
N PHE A 153 1.16 26.90 -15.32
CA PHE A 153 1.66 26.02 -14.27
C PHE A 153 0.66 25.95 -13.09
N PRO A 154 0.36 24.77 -12.52
CA PRO A 154 -0.65 24.60 -11.49
C PRO A 154 -0.43 25.52 -10.28
N THR A 155 -1.52 26.05 -9.74
CA THR A 155 -1.53 26.87 -8.51
C THR A 155 -2.37 26.21 -7.44
N PRO A 156 -2.02 26.35 -6.14
CA PRO A 156 -2.83 25.78 -5.08
C PRO A 156 -4.26 26.31 -5.12
N ASN A 157 -5.22 25.40 -5.00
CA ASN A 157 -6.64 25.68 -4.92
C ASN A 157 -7.12 25.49 -3.48
N PRO A 158 -7.47 26.56 -2.73
CA PRO A 158 -7.92 26.45 -1.35
C PRO A 158 -9.16 25.56 -1.15
N THR A 159 -10.01 25.40 -2.16
CA THR A 159 -11.21 24.55 -2.05
C THR A 159 -10.89 23.06 -2.01
N TRP A 160 -9.67 22.67 -2.40
CA TRP A 160 -9.22 21.27 -2.34
C TRP A 160 -8.59 20.90 -0.99
N ASN A 161 -8.37 21.87 -0.08
CA ASN A 161 -7.84 21.58 1.24
C ASN A 161 -8.88 20.88 2.11
N ASP A 162 -8.52 19.72 2.63
CA ASP A 162 -9.44 18.86 3.36
C ASP A 162 -8.70 17.96 4.36
N ALA A 163 -8.41 18.53 5.54
CA ALA A 163 -7.70 17.83 6.60
C ALA A 163 -8.51 16.63 7.13
N GLU A 164 -9.84 16.76 7.22
CA GLU A 164 -10.73 15.68 7.67
C GLU A 164 -10.69 14.49 6.70
N ALA A 165 -10.75 14.76 5.39
CA ALA A 165 -10.59 13.71 4.39
C ALA A 165 -9.21 13.05 4.46
N ALA A 166 -8.15 13.82 4.74
CA ALA A 166 -6.80 13.28 4.91
C ALA A 166 -6.70 12.33 6.12
N GLU A 167 -7.27 12.71 7.27
CA GLU A 167 -7.27 11.88 8.48
C GLU A 167 -8.09 10.60 8.30
N LEU A 168 -9.29 10.71 7.72
CA LEU A 168 -10.15 9.54 7.49
C LEU A 168 -9.55 8.60 6.43
N ALA A 169 -8.92 9.14 5.39
CA ALA A 169 -8.20 8.34 4.40
C ALA A 169 -6.97 7.64 5.02
N ALA A 170 -6.22 8.30 5.90
CA ALA A 170 -5.12 7.68 6.62
C ALA A 170 -5.59 6.52 7.52
N LEU A 171 -6.76 6.68 8.16
CA LEU A 171 -7.41 5.59 8.90
C LEU A 171 -7.73 4.41 7.98
N PHE A 172 -8.44 4.68 6.88
CA PHE A 172 -8.80 3.70 5.87
C PHE A 172 -7.60 2.92 5.34
N MET A 173 -6.54 3.63 4.93
CA MET A 173 -5.31 3.03 4.40
C MET A 173 -4.59 2.18 5.45
N GLY A 174 -4.57 2.63 6.70
CA GLY A 174 -4.02 1.87 7.82
C GLY A 174 -4.75 0.55 8.05
N ILE A 175 -6.09 0.55 7.97
CA ILE A 175 -6.89 -0.68 8.06
C ILE A 175 -6.60 -1.62 6.88
N VAL A 176 -6.60 -1.12 5.64
CA VAL A 176 -6.26 -1.92 4.45
C VAL A 176 -4.84 -2.50 4.58
N GLY A 177 -3.88 -1.69 5.06
CA GLY A 177 -2.51 -2.12 5.33
C GLY A 177 -2.44 -3.24 6.37
N GLY A 178 -3.16 -3.09 7.49
CA GLY A 178 -3.26 -4.11 8.53
C GLY A 178 -3.84 -5.43 8.02
N ILE A 179 -4.91 -5.37 7.21
CA ILE A 179 -5.51 -6.57 6.59
C ILE A 179 -4.52 -7.24 5.63
N ARG A 180 -3.81 -6.46 4.80
CA ARG A 180 -2.79 -6.98 3.88
C ARG A 180 -1.59 -7.58 4.63
N ASN A 181 -1.17 -6.96 5.74
CA ASN A 181 -0.13 -7.51 6.61
C ASN A 181 -0.57 -8.88 7.19
N ILE A 182 -1.77 -8.96 7.78
CA ILE A 182 -2.33 -10.22 8.28
C ILE A 182 -2.32 -11.30 7.18
N ARG A 183 -2.80 -10.96 5.97
CA ARG A 183 -2.81 -11.90 4.83
C ARG A 183 -1.40 -12.40 4.50
N SER A 184 -0.42 -11.50 4.46
CA SER A 184 0.98 -11.86 4.17
C SER A 184 1.56 -12.76 5.25
N GLU A 185 1.36 -12.42 6.53
CA GLU A 185 1.89 -13.18 7.67
C GLU A 185 1.23 -14.56 7.79
N ALA A 186 -0.07 -14.64 7.53
CA ALA A 186 -0.82 -15.90 7.51
C ALA A 186 -0.69 -16.66 6.17
N MET A 187 0.14 -16.19 5.24
CA MET A 187 0.39 -16.81 3.93
C MET A 187 -0.89 -17.05 3.10
N ILE A 188 -1.92 -16.22 3.30
CA ILE A 188 -3.20 -16.32 2.59
C ILE A 188 -3.01 -15.81 1.17
N HIS A 189 -3.40 -16.64 0.20
CA HIS A 189 -3.28 -16.28 -1.22
C HIS A 189 -3.99 -14.95 -1.54
N PRO A 190 -3.38 -14.02 -2.32
CA PRO A 190 -3.97 -12.70 -2.59
C PRO A 190 -5.37 -12.72 -3.21
N SER A 191 -5.75 -13.79 -3.91
CA SER A 191 -7.08 -13.93 -4.52
C SER A 191 -8.16 -14.52 -3.61
N ALA A 192 -7.79 -15.00 -2.42
CA ALA A 192 -8.72 -15.68 -1.53
C ALA A 192 -9.76 -14.72 -0.91
N GLU A 193 -11.00 -15.20 -0.83
CA GLU A 193 -12.06 -14.68 0.02
C GLU A 193 -11.61 -14.54 1.48
N ILE A 194 -11.64 -13.39 2.16
CA ILE A 194 -11.42 -13.37 3.63
C ILE A 194 -12.58 -12.74 4.39
N GLU A 195 -12.79 -13.13 5.64
CA GLU A 195 -13.71 -12.45 6.55
C GLU A 195 -12.92 -11.46 7.42
N VAL A 196 -13.49 -10.29 7.67
CA VAL A 196 -12.85 -9.25 8.49
C VAL A 196 -13.82 -8.73 9.54
N LEU A 197 -13.38 -8.74 10.79
CA LEU A 197 -14.03 -8.06 11.90
C LEU A 197 -13.14 -6.89 12.35
N ILE A 198 -13.70 -5.71 12.45
CA ILE A 198 -13.06 -4.50 12.95
C ILE A 198 -13.77 -4.09 14.24
N ILE A 199 -13.03 -3.93 15.33
CA ILE A 199 -13.54 -3.37 16.58
C ILE A 199 -12.97 -1.96 16.74
N CYS A 200 -13.86 -0.97 16.80
CA CYS A 200 -13.52 0.43 16.94
C CYS A 200 -14.44 1.08 17.99
N HIS A 201 -13.90 1.34 19.17
CA HIS A 201 -14.66 1.92 20.29
C HIS A 201 -14.99 3.40 20.08
N ASP A 202 -14.13 4.15 19.40
CA ASP A 202 -14.36 5.56 19.09
C ASP A 202 -15.53 5.72 18.11
N GLU A 203 -16.52 6.53 18.49
CA GLU A 203 -17.77 6.69 17.74
C GLU A 203 -17.58 7.36 16.38
N THR A 204 -16.68 8.35 16.29
CA THR A 204 -16.43 9.09 15.05
C THR A 204 -15.71 8.20 14.05
N LYS A 205 -14.65 7.51 14.48
CA LYS A 205 -13.91 6.55 13.67
C LYS A 205 -14.80 5.38 13.25
N HIS A 206 -15.64 4.87 14.15
CA HIS A 206 -16.58 3.78 13.86
C HIS A 206 -17.56 4.17 12.75
N ALA A 207 -18.18 5.35 12.84
CA ALA A 207 -19.08 5.85 11.80
C ALA A 207 -18.37 6.02 10.45
N GLY A 208 -17.17 6.62 10.46
CA GLY A 208 -16.34 6.78 9.26
C GLY A 208 -16.01 5.44 8.60
N LEU A 209 -15.49 4.47 9.36
CA LEU A 209 -15.15 3.14 8.85
C LEU A 209 -16.37 2.37 8.36
N THR A 210 -17.51 2.49 9.05
CA THR A 210 -18.76 1.86 8.63
C THR A 210 -19.21 2.40 7.27
N SER A 211 -19.08 3.72 7.04
CA SER A 211 -19.40 4.31 5.73
C SER A 211 -18.47 3.83 4.60
N LEU A 212 -17.24 3.43 4.94
CA LEU A 212 -16.21 2.97 4.01
C LEU A 212 -16.15 1.45 3.86
N ALA A 213 -17.02 0.69 4.54
CA ALA A 213 -16.99 -0.77 4.55
C ALA A 213 -17.05 -1.37 3.14
N GLY A 214 -17.79 -0.75 2.21
CA GLY A 214 -17.85 -1.18 0.82
C GLY A 214 -16.51 -1.05 0.08
N SER A 215 -15.83 0.08 0.24
CA SER A 215 -14.49 0.30 -0.34
C SER A 215 -13.44 -0.59 0.30
N LEU A 216 -13.48 -0.75 1.63
CA LEU A 216 -12.60 -1.65 2.36
C LEU A 216 -12.76 -3.08 1.86
N LYS A 217 -14.01 -3.55 1.72
CA LYS A 217 -14.33 -4.88 1.20
C LYS A 217 -13.71 -5.14 -0.17
N THR A 218 -13.84 -4.17 -1.07
CA THR A 218 -13.32 -4.24 -2.44
C THR A 218 -11.79 -4.26 -2.46
N LEU A 219 -11.14 -3.32 -1.76
CA LEU A 219 -9.67 -3.18 -1.78
C LEU A 219 -8.91 -4.27 -1.03
N THR A 220 -9.61 -5.04 -0.19
CA THR A 220 -9.03 -6.13 0.61
C THR A 220 -9.49 -7.52 0.18
N ARG A 221 -10.41 -7.61 -0.81
CA ARG A 221 -11.05 -8.86 -1.25
C ARG A 221 -11.66 -9.61 -0.08
N THR A 222 -12.52 -8.92 0.65
CA THR A 222 -13.20 -9.45 1.82
C THR A 222 -14.58 -9.96 1.40
N SER A 223 -15.00 -11.15 1.85
CA SER A 223 -16.35 -11.69 1.62
C SER A 223 -17.37 -11.06 2.57
N THR A 224 -17.00 -10.93 3.85
CA THR A 224 -17.80 -10.31 4.92
C THR A 224 -16.98 -9.32 5.73
N MET A 225 -17.51 -8.11 5.92
CA MET A 225 -16.85 -7.06 6.70
C MET A 225 -17.81 -6.55 7.77
N ALA A 226 -17.43 -6.71 9.03
CA ALA A 226 -18.18 -6.22 10.18
C ALA A 226 -17.36 -5.15 10.91
N VAL A 227 -17.96 -3.98 11.14
CA VAL A 227 -17.38 -2.89 11.95
C VAL A 227 -18.23 -2.74 13.21
N GLN A 228 -17.70 -3.10 14.37
CA GLN A 228 -18.41 -3.15 15.64
C GLN A 228 -17.81 -2.16 16.64
N LYS A 229 -18.66 -1.58 17.51
CA LYS A 229 -18.20 -0.72 18.60
C LYS A 229 -17.60 -1.52 19.75
N GLU A 230 -18.14 -2.71 19.98
CA GLU A 230 -17.72 -3.65 21.02
C GLU A 230 -17.77 -5.06 20.47
N GLY A 231 -16.90 -5.92 20.98
CA GLY A 231 -16.83 -7.31 20.55
C GLY A 231 -15.69 -8.01 21.27
N SER A 232 -15.44 -9.26 20.87
CA SER A 232 -14.28 -10.02 21.34
C SER A 232 -13.58 -10.65 20.16
N ARG A 233 -12.27 -10.87 20.32
CA ARG A 233 -11.44 -11.55 19.33
C ARG A 233 -12.05 -12.93 18.99
N PRO A 234 -12.37 -13.21 17.71
CA PRO A 234 -12.81 -14.54 17.30
C PRO A 234 -11.71 -15.58 17.56
N LYS A 235 -12.10 -16.80 17.95
CA LYS A 235 -11.15 -17.90 18.15
C LYS A 235 -10.39 -18.20 16.86
N GLY A 236 -9.07 -18.39 16.95
CA GLY A 236 -8.22 -18.66 15.79
C GLY A 236 -8.03 -17.48 14.83
N ALA A 237 -8.49 -16.26 15.16
CA ALA A 237 -8.27 -15.10 14.30
C ALA A 237 -6.85 -14.54 14.43
N ALA A 238 -6.25 -14.17 13.29
CA ALA A 238 -5.12 -13.24 13.28
C ALA A 238 -5.61 -11.84 13.66
N SER A 239 -4.74 -11.05 14.28
CA SER A 239 -5.08 -9.71 14.78
C SER A 239 -4.03 -8.68 14.37
N TYR A 240 -4.46 -7.45 14.11
CA TYR A 240 -3.61 -6.29 13.87
C TYR A 240 -4.21 -5.08 14.58
N LEU A 241 -3.38 -4.26 15.22
CA LEU A 241 -3.80 -3.04 15.92
C LEU A 241 -3.33 -1.81 15.14
N TYR A 242 -4.25 -0.91 14.82
CA TYR A 242 -3.93 0.36 14.16
C TYR A 242 -4.68 1.51 14.82
N THR A 243 -3.96 2.44 15.46
CA THR A 243 -4.56 3.63 16.11
C THR A 243 -5.79 3.32 16.97
N ASP A 244 -5.64 2.35 17.88
CA ASP A 244 -6.68 1.85 18.80
C ASP A 244 -7.87 1.14 18.12
N ILE A 245 -7.69 0.71 16.87
CA ILE A 245 -8.65 -0.12 16.15
C ILE A 245 -8.08 -1.52 16.00
N GLU A 246 -8.84 -2.50 16.48
CA GLU A 246 -8.48 -3.91 16.38
C GLU A 246 -9.07 -4.52 15.12
N ILE A 247 -8.22 -5.14 14.31
CA ILE A 247 -8.59 -5.80 13.06
C ILE A 247 -8.38 -7.29 13.25
N PHE A 248 -9.40 -8.08 12.94
CA PHE A 248 -9.36 -9.54 13.05
C PHE A 248 -9.71 -10.20 11.72
N VAL A 249 -8.91 -11.22 11.36
CA VAL A 249 -9.19 -12.11 10.22
C VAL A 249 -9.27 -13.54 10.77
N PRO A 250 -10.48 -14.12 10.86
CA PRO A 250 -10.64 -15.55 11.15
C PRO A 250 -9.90 -16.37 10.08
N LEU A 251 -9.00 -17.26 10.51
CA LEU A 251 -8.15 -18.02 9.59
C LEU A 251 -8.71 -19.40 9.23
N ALA A 252 -9.82 -19.81 9.87
CA ALA A 252 -10.44 -21.11 9.66
C ALA A 252 -10.81 -21.30 8.17
N GLY A 253 -10.33 -22.38 7.55
CA GLY A 253 -10.57 -22.70 6.14
C GLY A 253 -9.78 -21.87 5.11
N LEU A 254 -9.01 -20.86 5.54
CA LEU A 254 -8.20 -20.00 4.66
C LEU A 254 -6.74 -20.42 4.59
N VAL A 255 -6.28 -21.17 5.59
CA VAL A 255 -4.93 -21.70 5.68
C VAL A 255 -4.97 -23.19 5.36
N ASP A 256 -4.12 -23.62 4.44
CA ASP A 256 -3.87 -25.04 4.21
C ASP A 256 -3.02 -25.56 5.38
N VAL A 257 -3.72 -25.97 6.44
CA VAL A 257 -3.11 -26.41 7.70
C VAL A 257 -2.13 -27.56 7.45
N ASP A 258 -2.47 -28.49 6.55
CA ASP A 258 -1.63 -29.65 6.27
C ASP A 258 -0.34 -29.23 5.55
N LYS A 259 -0.43 -28.31 4.59
CA LYS A 259 0.73 -27.78 3.88
C LYS A 259 1.63 -26.92 4.78
N GLU A 260 1.06 -26.04 5.60
CA GLU A 260 1.85 -25.22 6.53
C GLU A 260 2.45 -26.08 7.66
N GLN A 261 1.72 -27.08 8.15
CA GLN A 261 2.26 -28.04 9.11
C GLN A 261 3.42 -28.85 8.49
N ALA A 262 3.31 -29.28 7.23
CA ALA A 262 4.40 -29.96 6.53
C ALA A 262 5.62 -29.05 6.32
N LYS A 263 5.40 -27.76 6.01
CA LYS A 263 6.48 -26.77 5.83
C LYS A 263 7.19 -26.47 7.15
N LEU A 264 6.44 -26.19 8.21
CA LEU A 264 7.00 -25.97 9.55
C LEU A 264 7.71 -27.22 10.05
N LYS A 265 7.19 -28.43 9.78
CA LYS A 265 7.87 -29.69 10.15
C LYS A 265 9.19 -29.87 9.40
N LYS A 266 9.21 -29.57 8.10
CA LYS A 266 10.47 -29.59 7.32
C LYS A 266 11.49 -28.56 7.84
N GLU A 267 11.02 -27.39 8.26
CA GLU A 267 11.89 -26.38 8.86
C GLU A 267 12.37 -26.76 10.27
N GLN A 268 11.51 -27.40 11.06
CA GLN A 268 11.85 -28.01 12.35
C GLN A 268 12.94 -29.05 12.17
N ASP A 269 12.72 -30.05 11.30
CA ASP A 269 13.67 -31.13 11.04
C ASP A 269 15.06 -30.60 10.64
N LYS A 270 15.09 -29.55 9.78
CA LYS A 270 16.34 -28.90 9.37
C LYS A 270 17.02 -28.17 10.54
N THR A 271 16.26 -27.44 11.32
CA THR A 271 16.77 -26.65 12.45
C THR A 271 17.26 -27.56 13.58
N GLU A 272 16.57 -28.67 13.86
CA GLU A 272 16.98 -29.70 14.80
C GLU A 272 18.26 -30.42 14.34
N ALA A 273 18.38 -30.74 13.06
CA ALA A 273 19.60 -31.34 12.50
C ALA A 273 20.82 -30.40 12.63
N GLU A 274 20.63 -29.10 12.37
CA GLU A 274 21.68 -28.09 12.56
C GLU A 274 22.03 -27.90 14.03
N LEU A 275 21.03 -27.86 14.93
CA LEU A 275 21.23 -27.78 16.37
C LEU A 275 22.02 -28.97 16.92
N SER A 276 21.61 -30.20 16.56
CA SER A 276 22.28 -31.44 16.95
C SER A 276 23.74 -31.46 16.47
N ARG A 277 24.02 -30.96 15.27
CA ARG A 277 25.39 -30.84 14.75
C ARG A 277 26.24 -29.86 15.56
N CYS A 278 25.69 -28.71 15.96
CA CYS A 278 26.40 -27.71 16.77
C CYS A 278 26.65 -28.23 18.19
N GLN A 279 25.64 -28.85 18.81
CA GLN A 279 25.76 -29.49 20.12
C GLN A 279 26.78 -30.63 20.10
N GLY A 280 26.79 -31.46 19.05
CA GLY A 280 27.77 -32.53 18.85
C GLY A 280 29.22 -32.04 18.76
N LYS A 281 29.45 -30.85 18.19
CA LYS A 281 30.79 -30.23 18.18
C LYS A 281 31.19 -29.79 19.59
N LEU A 282 30.30 -29.14 20.34
CA LEU A 282 30.59 -28.67 21.70
C LEU A 282 30.70 -29.81 22.72
N ASN A 283 30.05 -30.95 22.49
CA ASN A 283 30.20 -32.15 23.32
C ASN A 283 31.43 -33.00 22.95
N ASN A 284 32.12 -32.69 21.86
CA ASN A 284 33.33 -33.40 21.46
C ASN A 284 34.55 -32.85 22.22
N GLU A 285 35.09 -33.66 23.13
CA GLU A 285 36.25 -33.31 23.96
C GLU A 285 37.46 -32.82 23.14
N LYS A 286 37.71 -33.40 21.95
CA LYS A 286 38.80 -32.96 21.07
C LYS A 286 38.54 -31.58 20.46
N PHE A 287 37.29 -31.22 20.19
CA PHE A 287 36.93 -29.90 19.69
C PHE A 287 37.00 -28.86 20.81
N MET A 288 36.52 -29.21 22.01
CA MET A 288 36.62 -28.35 23.19
C MET A 288 38.06 -28.08 23.63
N ALA A 289 38.96 -29.05 23.43
CA ALA A 289 40.38 -28.88 23.75
C ALA A 289 41.16 -28.07 22.69
N ASN A 290 40.82 -28.19 21.40
CA ASN A 290 41.66 -27.67 20.31
C ASN A 290 41.07 -26.49 19.53
N ALA A 291 39.78 -26.21 19.61
CA ALA A 291 39.17 -25.11 18.86
C ALA A 291 39.49 -23.75 19.51
N PRO A 292 39.66 -22.67 18.72
CA PRO A 292 39.75 -21.31 19.24
C PRO A 292 38.49 -20.88 19.99
N GLU A 293 38.62 -20.04 21.03
CA GLU A 293 37.47 -19.56 21.81
C GLU A 293 36.44 -18.79 20.95
N GLU A 294 36.89 -18.06 19.93
CA GLU A 294 36.00 -17.36 18.99
C GLU A 294 35.09 -18.34 18.22
N VAL A 295 35.61 -19.53 17.88
CA VAL A 295 34.84 -20.58 17.19
C VAL A 295 33.86 -21.25 18.14
N LYS A 296 34.25 -21.47 19.40
CA LYS A 296 33.34 -22.02 20.44
C LYS A 296 32.22 -21.04 20.78
N ALA A 297 32.53 -19.74 20.87
CA ALA A 297 31.55 -18.69 21.10
C ALA A 297 30.54 -18.61 19.95
N LYS A 298 30.99 -18.64 18.69
CA LYS A 298 30.12 -18.70 17.51
C LYS A 298 29.21 -19.92 17.51
N GLU A 299 29.69 -21.10 17.87
CA GLU A 299 28.84 -22.31 17.93
C GLU A 299 27.81 -22.23 19.07
N ARG A 300 28.13 -21.59 20.20
CA ARG A 300 27.17 -21.33 21.30
C ARG A 300 26.10 -20.31 20.90
N GLU A 301 26.49 -19.22 20.25
CA GLU A 301 25.56 -18.22 19.71
C GLU A 301 24.59 -18.87 18.72
N LYS A 302 25.13 -19.69 17.81
CA LYS A 302 24.34 -20.43 16.82
C LYS A 302 23.34 -21.40 17.47
N ILE A 303 23.70 -22.05 18.58
CA ILE A 303 22.77 -22.88 19.35
C ILE A 303 21.62 -22.04 19.90
N GLY A 304 21.90 -20.86 20.47
CA GLY A 304 20.88 -19.95 20.98
C GLY A 304 19.93 -19.46 19.89
N GLU A 305 20.45 -19.09 18.72
CA GLU A 305 19.64 -18.72 17.55
C GLU A 305 18.73 -19.87 17.09
N MET A 306 19.26 -21.09 17.01
CA MET A 306 18.49 -22.26 16.58
C MET A 306 17.42 -22.66 17.61
N GLN A 307 17.71 -22.54 18.90
CA GLN A 307 16.73 -22.78 19.97
C GLN A 307 15.58 -21.76 19.91
N ALA A 308 15.90 -20.47 19.83
CA ALA A 308 14.89 -19.43 19.67
C ALA A 308 14.05 -19.61 18.39
N LYS A 309 14.68 -20.14 17.33
CA LYS A 309 13.97 -20.48 16.09
C LYS A 309 13.03 -21.67 16.27
N LEU A 310 13.43 -22.72 16.98
CA LEU A 310 12.57 -23.87 17.29
C LEU A 310 11.36 -23.47 18.14
N GLU A 311 11.55 -22.64 19.16
CA GLU A 311 10.44 -22.12 19.98
C GLU A 311 9.39 -21.39 19.14
N LYS A 312 9.83 -20.58 18.16
CA LYS A 312 8.92 -19.91 17.22
C LYS A 312 8.19 -20.90 16.32
N ILE A 313 8.86 -21.95 15.85
CA ILE A 313 8.27 -22.99 15.02
C ILE A 313 7.22 -23.78 15.81
N GLU A 314 7.52 -24.17 17.05
CA GLU A 314 6.60 -24.88 17.96
C GLU A 314 5.36 -24.03 18.27
N ALA A 315 5.54 -22.74 18.59
CA ALA A 315 4.42 -21.81 18.77
C ALA A 315 3.57 -21.68 17.50
N GLY A 316 4.21 -21.66 16.33
CA GLY A 316 3.52 -21.68 15.03
C GLY A 316 2.71 -22.95 14.81
N MET A 317 3.25 -24.12 15.13
CA MET A 317 2.54 -25.40 15.03
C MET A 317 1.36 -25.47 16.00
N ALA A 318 1.52 -25.01 17.24
CA ALA A 318 0.43 -24.97 18.22
C ALA A 318 -0.71 -24.08 17.72
N ARG A 319 -0.40 -22.92 17.13
CA ARG A 319 -1.38 -22.04 16.49
C ARG A 319 -2.12 -22.73 15.35
N LEU A 320 -1.44 -23.51 14.50
CA LEU A 320 -2.09 -24.26 13.41
C LEU A 320 -3.08 -25.32 13.92
N VAL A 321 -2.83 -25.92 15.09
CA VAL A 321 -3.77 -26.87 15.72
C VAL A 321 -5.05 -26.18 16.16
N GLU A 322 -4.97 -24.93 16.63
CA GLU A 322 -6.15 -24.12 17.00
C GLU A 322 -7.00 -23.68 15.78
N LEU A 323 -6.48 -23.83 14.55
CA LEU A 323 -7.17 -23.47 13.30
C LEU A 323 -7.95 -24.63 12.67
N ARG A 324 -7.84 -25.85 13.21
CA ARG A 324 -8.64 -27.02 12.80
C ARG A 324 -9.98 -27.05 13.52
#